data_AF-A0A924YHG6-F1
#
_entry.id   AF-A0A924YHG6-F1
#
_cell.length_a   1.000
_cell.length_b   1.000
_cell.length_c   1.000
_cell.angle_alpha   90.00
_cell.angle_beta   90.00
_cell.angle_gamma   90.00
#
_symmetry.space_group_name_H-M   'P 1'
#
loop_
_entity.id
_entity.type
_entity.pdbx_description
1 polymer ?
#
loop_
_entity_poly.entity_id
_entity_poly.type
_entity_poly.pdbx_seq_one_letter_code
_entity_poly.pdbx_strand_id
1 'polypeptide(L)'
;MQYVDRHALEPDVSFDGGDMDCGSGLLLLIRRHMDPLGTGGLLEIRSTESSVEEDLPAWCRMTKNELVSCVRADSEWRFLVCKGPLAERPQATNRPSTASVLRPARISASPVSAPATILSPAPAPAIAPLSVMGIGSWPRPRWMLQAIHEHMEGRLSDHEFHEIGDDAVRLAVDSQLKAGVDVVTDGEQRRDSYASFVGGLLEGCQLIPITDLLPYVDDPVKFEAELRALDVPGESVRHPAVFGPIRRSRPLAIHEIEFAKTLTDRPIKVALPGPYLLTRTMWMDCITDRAYETREQLADDVVRVLREELQGLLAAGAALVQFDEPVLTEVVFGQPAGNRSFMCGALSEKLGTADELAFAGELINRVVEGFPRDRTALHICRGNWTRDESVALAGSYEPLVPLLQSLKVGTFFLELCTPRAGEIDVLAFLPDDCRIGVGVVNQKLDVIESVEEIVAKAETAIRVFGPHRVLLNPDCGFATFADNPVASAQVATAKLTAMKNAARQLRTRYKVE
;
A
#
# COMPACT_ATOMS: atom_id res chain seq x y z
N MET A 1 18.50 20.64 33.47
CA MET A 1 18.29 21.88 32.70
C MET A 1 19.04 23.00 33.41
N GLN A 2 20.04 23.59 32.77
CA GLN A 2 20.76 24.75 33.30
C GLN A 2 20.49 25.93 32.36
N TYR A 3 19.89 26.99 32.89
CA TYR A 3 19.75 28.27 32.21
C TYR A 3 21.06 29.04 32.36
N VAL A 4 21.62 29.49 31.26
CA VAL A 4 22.93 30.15 31.20
C VAL A 4 22.87 31.36 30.27
N ASP A 5 23.73 32.34 30.49
CA ASP A 5 23.81 33.54 29.62
C ASP A 5 24.43 33.22 28.25
N ARG A 6 25.21 32.14 28.17
CA ARG A 6 25.79 31.60 26.94
C ARG A 6 26.13 30.11 27.11
N HIS A 7 26.05 29.34 26.03
CA HIS A 7 26.51 27.95 26.02
C HIS A 7 28.00 27.88 26.34
N ALA A 8 28.39 26.99 27.27
CA ALA A 8 29.79 26.78 27.62
C ALA A 8 30.55 25.92 26.59
N LEU A 9 29.82 25.16 25.78
CA LEU A 9 30.33 24.32 24.71
C LEU A 9 29.82 24.82 23.37
N GLU A 10 30.70 24.80 22.37
CA GLU A 10 30.35 25.14 20.99
C GLU A 10 29.56 23.99 20.34
N PRO A 11 28.45 24.28 19.64
CA PRO A 11 27.74 23.26 18.88
C PRO A 11 28.57 22.75 17.70
N ASP A 12 28.40 21.48 17.35
CA ASP A 12 28.96 20.92 16.11
C ASP A 12 28.08 21.25 14.91
N VAL A 13 26.75 21.34 15.12
CA VAL A 13 25.75 21.78 14.14
C VAL A 13 24.77 22.72 14.84
N SER A 14 24.31 23.76 14.14
CA SER A 14 23.27 24.67 14.62
C SER A 14 22.23 24.86 13.52
N PHE A 15 20.95 24.94 13.90
CA PHE A 15 19.89 25.35 12.99
C PHE A 15 18.85 26.24 13.67
N ASP A 16 18.11 26.98 12.85
CA ASP A 16 17.02 27.85 13.26
C ASP A 16 15.69 27.18 12.97
N GLY A 17 14.94 26.91 14.04
CA GLY A 17 13.61 26.32 14.05
C GLY A 17 12.47 27.33 13.99
N GLY A 18 12.75 28.64 14.03
CA GLY A 18 11.73 29.68 13.91
C GLY A 18 10.59 29.54 14.92
N ASP A 19 9.36 29.69 14.44
CA ASP A 19 8.12 29.62 15.22
C ASP A 19 7.48 28.21 15.24
N MET A 20 8.22 27.16 14.87
CA MET A 20 7.73 25.79 14.93
C MET A 20 7.77 25.25 16.37
N ASP A 21 6.65 24.65 16.80
CA ASP A 21 6.60 23.88 18.04
C ASP A 21 7.07 22.42 17.81
N CYS A 22 7.24 21.66 18.91
CA CYS A 22 7.69 20.28 18.83
C CYS A 22 6.68 19.34 18.12
N GLY A 23 5.39 19.66 18.11
CA GLY A 23 4.34 18.93 17.40
C GLY A 23 4.14 19.36 15.93
N SER A 24 4.47 20.59 15.56
CA SER A 24 4.28 21.14 14.21
C SER A 24 5.50 21.05 13.29
N GLY A 25 6.58 20.38 13.73
CA GLY A 25 7.67 19.95 12.86
C GLY A 25 9.09 20.23 13.35
N LEU A 26 9.26 20.90 14.50
CA LEU A 26 10.60 21.19 15.03
C LEU A 26 11.41 19.91 15.31
N LEU A 27 10.77 18.86 15.83
CA LEU A 27 11.42 17.58 16.12
C LEU A 27 12.01 16.90 14.87
N LEU A 28 11.43 17.11 13.69
CA LEU A 28 11.96 16.60 12.43
C LEU A 28 13.26 17.31 12.04
N LEU A 29 13.33 18.62 12.25
CA LEU A 29 14.57 19.36 12.03
C LEU A 29 15.63 18.95 13.04
N ILE A 30 15.24 18.76 14.30
CA ILE A 30 16.14 18.22 15.33
C ILE A 30 16.70 16.88 14.86
N ARG A 31 15.87 15.91 14.46
CA ARG A 31 16.33 14.60 13.96
C ARG A 31 17.21 14.73 12.72
N ARG A 32 16.83 15.55 11.72
CA ARG A 32 17.63 15.79 10.51
C ARG A 32 19.06 16.22 10.82
N HIS A 33 19.23 17.06 11.84
CA HIS A 33 20.54 17.57 12.23
C HIS A 33 21.24 16.71 13.30
N MET A 34 20.48 15.94 14.09
CA MET A 34 21.00 15.07 15.15
C MET A 34 21.41 13.67 14.65
N ASP A 35 20.66 13.08 13.72
CA ASP A 35 20.90 11.72 13.24
C ASP A 35 22.26 11.55 12.55
N PRO A 36 22.77 12.52 11.76
CA PRO A 36 24.12 12.44 11.20
C PRO A 36 25.25 12.59 12.23
N LEU A 37 24.97 13.12 13.44
CA LEU A 37 25.99 13.28 14.47
C LEU A 37 26.39 11.91 15.05
N GLY A 38 27.67 11.77 15.39
CA GLY A 38 28.11 10.65 16.24
C GLY A 38 27.61 10.84 17.68
N THR A 39 27.64 9.77 18.49
CA THR A 39 27.41 9.87 19.94
C THR A 39 28.36 10.91 20.55
N GLY A 40 27.82 11.76 21.40
CA GLY A 40 28.52 12.90 21.98
C GLY A 40 28.48 14.18 21.14
N GLY A 41 27.91 14.15 19.93
CA GLY A 41 27.77 15.34 19.07
C GLY A 41 26.79 16.36 19.64
N LEU A 42 27.08 17.66 19.45
CA LEU A 42 26.32 18.78 19.98
C LEU A 42 25.52 19.48 18.88
N LEU A 43 24.22 19.60 19.09
CA LEU A 43 23.28 20.31 18.24
C LEU A 43 22.74 21.55 18.97
N GLU A 44 22.87 22.72 18.37
CA GLU A 44 22.15 23.92 18.81
C GLU A 44 20.83 24.06 18.03
N ILE A 45 19.75 24.27 18.76
CA ILE A 45 18.40 24.50 18.25
C ILE A 45 18.00 25.92 18.66
N ARG A 46 17.75 26.79 17.68
CA ARG A 46 17.22 28.14 17.92
C ARG A 46 15.72 28.15 17.66
N SER A 47 14.92 28.74 18.52
CA SER A 47 13.46 28.76 18.41
C SER A 47 12.89 30.06 18.95
N THR A 48 11.93 30.67 18.25
CA THR A 48 11.10 31.76 18.75
C THR A 48 9.78 31.27 19.36
N GLU A 49 9.43 29.98 19.17
CA GLU A 49 8.25 29.39 19.78
C GLU A 49 8.48 29.07 21.26
N SER A 50 7.55 29.53 22.08
CA SER A 50 7.57 29.45 23.54
C SER A 50 7.35 28.05 24.10
N SER A 51 6.48 27.23 23.48
CA SER A 51 6.16 25.88 23.94
C SER A 51 7.37 24.93 23.90
N VAL A 52 8.36 25.22 23.04
CA VAL A 52 9.58 24.42 22.89
C VAL A 52 10.39 24.33 24.19
N GLU A 53 10.33 25.35 25.04
CA GLU A 53 10.98 25.33 26.37
C GLU A 53 10.43 24.19 27.25
N GLU A 54 9.13 23.92 27.17
CA GLU A 54 8.45 22.90 27.96
C GLU A 54 8.59 21.50 27.32
N ASP A 55 8.46 21.42 25.99
CA ASP A 55 8.36 20.16 25.25
C ASP A 55 9.73 19.50 24.96
N LEU A 56 10.72 20.30 24.59
CA LEU A 56 12.04 19.78 24.17
C LEU A 56 12.76 18.98 25.27
N PRO A 57 12.73 19.37 26.56
CA PRO A 57 13.30 18.56 27.63
C PRO A 57 12.67 17.17 27.75
N ALA A 58 11.36 17.03 27.48
CA ALA A 58 10.68 15.74 27.52
C ALA A 58 11.14 14.85 26.35
N TRP A 59 11.22 15.42 25.15
CA TRP A 59 11.73 14.73 23.97
C TRP A 59 13.17 14.24 24.16
N CYS A 60 14.05 15.07 24.73
CA CYS A 60 15.45 14.69 25.00
C CYS A 60 15.51 13.45 25.91
N ARG A 61 14.72 13.42 27.00
CA ARG A 61 14.64 12.25 27.90
C ARG A 61 14.15 11.00 27.18
N MET A 62 13.09 11.11 26.38
CA MET A 62 12.52 9.98 25.64
C MET A 62 13.49 9.41 24.61
N THR A 63 14.25 10.28 23.93
CA THR A 63 15.21 9.89 22.89
C THR A 63 16.61 9.58 23.41
N LYS A 64 16.80 9.58 24.75
CA LYS A 64 18.08 9.36 25.42
C LYS A 64 19.17 10.36 25.00
N ASN A 65 18.77 11.57 24.63
CA ASN A 65 19.67 12.69 24.35
C ASN A 65 19.77 13.60 25.59
N GLU A 66 20.92 14.23 25.81
CA GLU A 66 21.14 15.10 26.96
C GLU A 66 20.92 16.57 26.58
N LEU A 67 19.94 17.23 27.18
CA LEU A 67 19.79 18.69 27.08
C LEU A 67 20.85 19.37 27.98
N VAL A 68 21.91 19.87 27.35
CA VAL A 68 23.11 20.39 28.00
C VAL A 68 22.88 21.75 28.65
N SER A 69 22.33 22.71 27.90
CA SER A 69 22.08 24.06 28.42
C SER A 69 21.06 24.81 27.58
N CYS A 70 20.42 25.81 28.18
CA CYS A 70 19.44 26.68 27.54
C CYS A 70 19.85 28.14 27.72
N VAL A 71 19.81 28.91 26.65
CA VAL A 71 20.04 30.37 26.65
C VAL A 71 18.78 31.04 26.15
N ARG A 72 18.40 32.16 26.78
CA ARG A 72 17.32 33.03 26.29
C ARG A 72 17.92 34.38 25.93
N ALA A 73 17.79 34.78 24.68
CA ALA A 73 18.17 36.11 24.22
C ALA A 73 16.95 36.76 23.57
N ASP A 74 16.48 37.87 24.15
CA ASP A 74 15.26 38.58 23.73
C ASP A 74 14.03 37.65 23.65
N SER A 75 13.54 37.39 22.43
CA SER A 75 12.40 36.53 22.09
C SER A 75 12.81 35.18 21.49
N GLU A 76 14.09 34.83 21.53
CA GLU A 76 14.63 33.59 20.96
C GLU A 76 15.24 32.71 22.07
N TRP A 77 14.85 31.45 22.05
CA TRP A 77 15.44 30.36 22.80
C TRP A 77 16.56 29.69 22.01
N ARG A 78 17.65 29.35 22.70
CA ARG A 78 18.72 28.51 22.15
C ARG A 78 18.96 27.33 23.08
N PHE A 79 18.76 26.13 22.55
CA PHE A 79 18.90 24.88 23.28
C PHE A 79 20.10 24.12 22.74
N LEU A 80 21.02 23.71 23.61
CA LEU A 80 22.14 22.86 23.25
C LEU A 80 21.85 21.43 23.69
N VAL A 81 21.76 20.51 22.73
CA VAL A 81 21.45 19.09 22.96
C VAL A 81 22.63 18.23 22.51
N CYS A 82 23.01 17.27 23.35
CA CYS A 82 24.00 16.26 23.04
C CYS A 82 23.33 14.96 22.59
N LYS A 83 23.86 14.34 21.53
CA LYS A 83 23.44 13.00 21.10
C LYS A 83 23.93 11.96 22.10
N GLY A 84 23.04 11.38 22.88
CA GLY A 84 23.43 10.55 24.03
C GLY A 84 23.95 11.38 25.23
N PRO A 85 24.50 10.71 26.26
CA PRO A 85 25.07 11.38 27.44
C PRO A 85 26.28 12.24 27.08
N LEU A 86 26.34 13.46 27.59
CA LEU A 86 27.46 14.39 27.35
C LEU A 86 28.79 13.84 27.87
N ALA A 87 28.75 13.00 28.90
CA ALA A 87 29.92 12.31 29.45
C ALA A 87 30.62 11.38 28.43
N GLU A 88 29.92 10.96 27.38
CA GLU A 88 30.44 10.09 26.32
C GLU A 88 31.05 10.87 25.15
N ARG A 89 31.09 12.22 25.22
CA ARG A 89 31.70 13.05 24.19
C ARG A 89 33.22 12.84 24.11
N PRO A 90 33.79 12.47 22.94
CA PRO A 90 35.23 12.34 22.75
C PRO A 90 35.94 13.70 22.99
N GLN A 91 37.06 13.69 23.71
CA GLN A 91 37.90 14.89 23.86
C GLN A 91 38.45 15.31 22.49
N ALA A 92 38.25 16.59 22.16
CA ALA A 92 38.39 17.16 20.84
C ALA A 92 39.72 16.84 20.13
N THR A 93 39.64 16.08 19.03
CA THR A 93 40.59 16.20 17.91
C THR A 93 39.80 16.13 16.60
N ASN A 94 39.97 17.17 15.77
CA ASN A 94 39.41 17.38 14.42
C ASN A 94 37.93 17.78 14.32
N ARG A 95 37.69 19.10 14.34
CA ARG A 95 36.48 19.73 13.80
C ARG A 95 36.52 19.71 12.27
N PRO A 96 35.49 19.21 11.56
CA PRO A 96 35.28 19.55 10.15
C PRO A 96 34.94 21.03 10.04
N SER A 97 35.58 21.71 9.08
CA SER A 97 35.31 23.11 8.74
C SER A 97 33.86 23.30 8.29
N THR A 98 33.26 24.39 8.76
CA THR A 98 31.94 24.92 8.40
C THR A 98 31.70 24.91 6.89
N ALA A 99 30.87 23.97 6.43
CA ALA A 99 30.23 24.10 5.12
C ALA A 99 29.11 25.13 5.25
N SER A 100 29.27 26.26 4.57
CA SER A 100 28.20 27.22 4.32
C SER A 100 26.99 26.46 3.78
N VAL A 101 25.87 26.49 4.52
CA VAL A 101 24.58 25.99 4.05
C VAL A 101 24.10 26.93 2.97
N LEU A 102 24.52 26.68 1.74
CA LEU A 102 23.71 26.99 0.58
C LEU A 102 22.37 26.30 0.81
N ARG A 103 21.26 27.06 0.79
CA ARG A 103 19.92 26.49 0.60
C ARG A 103 20.04 25.39 -0.45
N PRO A 104 19.60 24.15 -0.21
CA PRO A 104 19.45 23.22 -1.32
C PRO A 104 18.53 23.95 -2.30
N ALA A 105 19.03 24.19 -3.51
CA ALA A 105 18.16 24.58 -4.59
C ALA A 105 17.00 23.58 -4.58
N ARG A 106 15.76 24.06 -4.74
CA ARG A 106 14.68 23.17 -5.21
C ARG A 106 15.32 22.33 -6.29
N ILE A 107 15.35 21.01 -6.13
CA ILE A 107 15.78 20.15 -7.23
C ILE A 107 14.70 20.38 -8.28
N SER A 108 14.98 21.32 -9.18
CA SER A 108 14.18 21.54 -10.37
C SER A 108 14.19 20.19 -11.06
N ALA A 109 13.04 19.53 -11.02
CA ALA A 109 12.82 18.37 -11.84
C ALA A 109 13.06 18.84 -13.29
N SER A 110 14.22 18.46 -13.83
CA SER A 110 14.36 18.47 -15.28
C SER A 110 13.28 17.53 -15.79
N PRO A 111 12.38 17.95 -16.69
CA PRO A 111 11.40 17.05 -17.27
C PRO A 111 12.18 15.92 -17.94
N VAL A 112 12.08 14.73 -17.35
CA VAL A 112 12.69 13.56 -17.93
C VAL A 112 11.79 13.17 -19.09
N SER A 113 12.24 13.51 -20.30
CA SER A 113 11.77 12.91 -21.53
C SER A 113 11.83 11.40 -21.36
N ALA A 114 10.68 10.72 -21.36
CA ALA A 114 10.59 9.27 -21.35
C ALA A 114 11.44 8.66 -22.47
N PRO A 115 12.40 7.77 -22.17
CA PRO A 115 13.00 6.98 -23.23
C PRO A 115 13.07 5.51 -22.82
N ALA A 116 12.21 4.67 -23.38
CA ALA A 116 12.57 3.31 -23.79
C ALA A 116 11.36 2.66 -24.47
N THR A 117 11.56 2.19 -25.69
CA THR A 117 10.71 1.33 -26.53
C THR A 117 9.37 0.91 -25.91
N ILE A 118 8.26 1.31 -26.52
CA ILE A 118 6.95 0.76 -26.19
C ILE A 118 7.00 -0.75 -26.43
N LEU A 119 7.13 -1.54 -25.36
CA LEU A 119 7.04 -2.98 -25.44
C LEU A 119 5.60 -3.33 -25.82
N SER A 120 5.47 -4.09 -26.90
CA SER A 120 4.18 -4.61 -27.31
C SER A 120 3.79 -5.75 -26.36
N PRO A 121 2.51 -5.85 -25.95
CA PRO A 121 2.03 -6.97 -25.16
C PRO A 121 2.37 -8.31 -25.83
N ALA A 122 2.99 -9.23 -25.08
CA ALA A 122 3.23 -10.58 -25.58
C ALA A 122 1.90 -11.37 -25.62
N PRO A 123 1.76 -12.38 -26.50
CA PRO A 123 0.60 -13.26 -26.49
C PRO A 123 0.40 -13.90 -25.11
N ALA A 124 -0.85 -14.02 -24.68
CA ALA A 124 -1.24 -14.69 -23.45
C ALA A 124 -2.53 -15.49 -23.68
N PRO A 125 -2.76 -16.61 -22.96
CA PRO A 125 -4.00 -17.37 -23.09
C PRO A 125 -5.21 -16.51 -22.71
N ALA A 126 -6.29 -16.64 -23.48
CA ALA A 126 -7.54 -15.95 -23.17
C ALA A 126 -8.19 -16.54 -21.91
N ILE A 127 -8.86 -15.69 -21.14
CA ILE A 127 -9.63 -16.10 -19.97
C ILE A 127 -11.07 -16.36 -20.41
N ALA A 128 -11.45 -17.65 -20.43
CA ALA A 128 -12.78 -18.10 -20.82
C ALA A 128 -13.85 -17.70 -19.79
N PRO A 129 -15.13 -17.60 -20.17
CA PRO A 129 -16.20 -17.36 -19.22
C PRO A 129 -16.27 -18.47 -18.16
N LEU A 130 -16.81 -18.11 -17.00
CA LEU A 130 -16.91 -18.96 -15.81
C LEU A 130 -15.53 -19.48 -15.35
N SER A 131 -14.42 -18.83 -15.72
CA SER A 131 -13.08 -19.14 -15.20
C SER A 131 -13.02 -18.92 -13.69
N VAL A 132 -12.37 -19.85 -13.01
CA VAL A 132 -12.12 -19.80 -11.57
C VAL A 132 -10.72 -19.30 -11.31
N MET A 133 -10.59 -18.33 -10.40
CA MET A 133 -9.30 -17.79 -9.99
C MET A 133 -9.35 -17.17 -8.59
N GLY A 134 -8.19 -17.02 -7.95
CA GLY A 134 -8.05 -16.21 -6.74
C GLY A 134 -8.04 -14.71 -7.05
N ILE A 135 -8.11 -13.87 -6.00
CA ILE A 135 -8.00 -12.41 -6.14
C ILE A 135 -6.54 -11.94 -6.21
N GLY A 136 -5.62 -12.59 -5.50
CA GLY A 136 -4.21 -12.22 -5.49
C GLY A 136 -3.48 -12.98 -4.39
N SER A 137 -3.46 -12.39 -3.20
CA SER A 137 -2.75 -12.89 -2.02
C SER A 137 -3.16 -14.30 -1.57
N TRP A 138 -2.13 -15.07 -1.19
CA TRP A 138 -2.23 -16.44 -0.70
C TRP A 138 -1.54 -16.60 0.66
N PRO A 139 -2.01 -17.47 1.57
CA PRO A 139 -1.40 -17.65 2.88
C PRO A 139 0.06 -18.10 2.77
N ARG A 140 0.94 -17.35 3.44
CA ARG A 140 2.39 -17.55 3.38
C ARG A 140 2.85 -18.58 4.42
N PRO A 141 3.80 -19.47 4.09
CA PRO A 141 4.47 -20.30 5.09
C PRO A 141 5.19 -19.44 6.14
N ARG A 142 5.30 -19.93 7.38
CA ARG A 142 5.95 -19.18 8.47
C ARG A 142 7.39 -18.77 8.16
N TRP A 143 8.15 -19.63 7.47
CA TRP A 143 9.52 -19.31 7.07
C TRP A 143 9.58 -18.20 6.01
N MET A 144 8.54 -18.02 5.19
CA MET A 144 8.46 -16.92 4.24
C MET A 144 8.20 -15.59 4.97
N LEU A 145 7.35 -15.62 6.00
CA LEU A 145 7.12 -14.45 6.88
C LEU A 145 8.41 -14.01 7.56
N GLN A 146 9.16 -14.96 8.11
CA GLN A 146 10.47 -14.70 8.70
C GLN A 146 11.43 -14.08 7.67
N ALA A 147 11.47 -14.61 6.44
CA ALA A 147 12.32 -14.08 5.38
C ALA A 147 11.92 -12.64 4.97
N ILE A 148 10.62 -12.30 4.95
CA ILE A 148 10.14 -10.92 4.74
C ILE A 148 10.71 -10.00 5.83
N HIS A 149 10.56 -10.36 7.11
CA HIS A 149 11.07 -9.53 8.20
C HIS A 149 12.59 -9.39 8.16
N GLU A 150 13.33 -10.49 7.98
CA GLU A 150 14.79 -10.46 7.90
C GLU A 150 15.30 -9.65 6.70
N HIS A 151 14.62 -9.70 5.56
CA HIS A 151 14.93 -8.87 4.39
C HIS A 151 14.69 -7.39 4.66
N MET A 152 13.53 -7.04 5.23
CA MET A 152 13.20 -5.66 5.61
C MET A 152 14.17 -5.07 6.64
N GLU A 153 14.74 -5.92 7.51
CA GLU A 153 15.72 -5.53 8.51
C GLU A 153 17.18 -5.58 7.98
N GLY A 154 17.37 -5.90 6.71
CA GLY A 154 18.69 -5.96 6.06
C GLY A 154 19.57 -7.13 6.53
N ARG A 155 18.97 -8.14 7.16
CA ARG A 155 19.66 -9.36 7.62
C ARG A 155 19.67 -10.48 6.58
N LEU A 156 18.83 -10.39 5.56
CA LEU A 156 18.75 -11.33 4.44
C LEU A 156 19.07 -10.61 3.13
N SER A 157 19.89 -11.22 2.28
CA SER A 157 20.21 -10.63 0.97
C SER A 157 19.02 -10.71 0.00
N ASP A 158 18.99 -9.83 -0.99
CA ASP A 158 17.97 -9.87 -2.06
C ASP A 158 17.92 -11.24 -2.75
N HIS A 159 19.09 -11.84 -3.01
CA HIS A 159 19.19 -13.15 -3.66
C HIS A 159 18.52 -14.26 -2.83
N GLU A 160 18.90 -14.38 -1.56
CA GLU A 160 18.33 -15.38 -0.65
C GLU A 160 16.83 -15.16 -0.43
N PHE A 161 16.39 -13.90 -0.33
CA PHE A 161 14.97 -13.55 -0.24
C PHE A 161 14.19 -14.03 -1.45
N HIS A 162 14.72 -13.82 -2.66
CA HIS A 162 14.08 -14.28 -3.90
C HIS A 162 14.06 -15.82 -4.00
N GLU A 163 15.12 -16.52 -3.63
CA GLU A 163 15.15 -17.99 -3.60
C GLU A 163 14.10 -18.59 -2.65
N ILE A 164 13.99 -18.03 -1.44
CA ILE A 164 12.97 -18.43 -0.46
C ILE A 164 11.57 -18.10 -1.00
N GLY A 165 11.41 -16.92 -1.60
CA GLY A 165 10.18 -16.51 -2.28
C GLY A 165 9.75 -17.49 -3.39
N ASP A 166 10.69 -17.98 -4.19
CA ASP A 166 10.43 -18.96 -5.25
C ASP A 166 9.86 -20.26 -4.69
N ASP A 167 10.39 -20.76 -3.56
CA ASP A 167 9.82 -21.92 -2.88
C ASP A 167 8.40 -21.68 -2.37
N ALA A 168 8.11 -20.46 -1.88
CA ALA A 168 6.77 -20.13 -1.38
C ALA A 168 5.77 -20.07 -2.54
N VAL A 169 6.18 -19.46 -3.67
CA VAL A 169 5.38 -19.42 -4.90
C VAL A 169 5.12 -20.83 -5.44
N ARG A 170 6.11 -21.74 -5.41
CA ARG A 170 5.89 -23.14 -5.82
C ARG A 170 4.74 -23.77 -5.04
N LEU A 171 4.68 -23.58 -3.72
CA LEU A 171 3.62 -24.11 -2.87
C LEU A 171 2.25 -23.47 -3.16
N ALA A 172 2.22 -22.14 -3.34
CA ALA A 172 1.00 -21.40 -3.64
C ALA A 172 0.42 -21.79 -5.01
N VAL A 173 1.28 -21.89 -6.04
CA VAL A 173 0.90 -22.30 -7.39
C VAL A 173 0.44 -23.76 -7.38
N ASP A 174 1.19 -24.68 -6.79
CA ASP A 174 0.79 -26.10 -6.69
C ASP A 174 -0.58 -26.28 -6.01
N SER A 175 -0.85 -25.52 -4.94
CA SER A 175 -2.15 -25.54 -4.26
C SER A 175 -3.29 -25.08 -5.17
N GLN A 176 -3.10 -23.97 -5.90
CA GLN A 176 -4.06 -23.48 -6.89
C GLN A 176 -4.25 -24.49 -8.04
N LEU A 177 -3.16 -25.10 -8.53
CA LEU A 177 -3.21 -26.08 -9.60
C LEU A 177 -3.99 -27.34 -9.19
N LYS A 178 -3.79 -27.82 -7.96
CA LYS A 178 -4.54 -28.93 -7.34
C LYS A 178 -6.02 -28.61 -7.18
N ALA A 179 -6.36 -27.38 -6.81
CA ALA A 179 -7.74 -26.91 -6.77
C ALA A 179 -8.38 -26.84 -8.18
N GLY A 180 -7.57 -26.83 -9.23
CA GLY A 180 -8.01 -26.85 -10.62
C GLY A 180 -8.43 -25.48 -11.15
N VAL A 181 -7.88 -24.39 -10.61
CA VAL A 181 -8.15 -23.03 -11.11
C VAL A 181 -7.80 -22.90 -12.60
N ASP A 182 -8.52 -22.02 -13.30
CA ASP A 182 -8.28 -21.73 -14.71
C ASP A 182 -7.19 -20.65 -14.89
N VAL A 183 -7.08 -19.72 -13.96
CA VAL A 183 -6.07 -18.64 -13.94
C VAL A 183 -5.32 -18.67 -12.62
N VAL A 184 -3.99 -18.57 -12.67
CA VAL A 184 -3.08 -18.70 -11.52
C VAL A 184 -2.54 -17.33 -11.12
N THR A 185 -2.33 -17.11 -9.83
CA THR A 185 -1.50 -16.01 -9.30
C THR A 185 -0.26 -16.59 -8.62
N ASP A 186 0.80 -15.81 -8.46
CA ASP A 186 1.97 -16.23 -7.67
C ASP A 186 1.67 -16.28 -6.15
N GLY A 187 0.51 -15.75 -5.74
CA GLY A 187 0.08 -15.67 -4.35
C GLY A 187 0.65 -14.49 -3.58
N GLU A 188 1.33 -13.56 -4.24
CA GLU A 188 1.95 -12.36 -3.65
C GLU A 188 2.96 -12.70 -2.54
N GLN A 189 3.62 -13.84 -2.65
CA GLN A 189 4.36 -14.44 -1.52
C GLN A 189 5.51 -13.57 -1.01
N ARG A 190 6.08 -12.71 -1.86
CA ARG A 190 7.19 -11.78 -1.54
C ARG A 190 6.72 -10.42 -1.02
N ARG A 191 5.42 -10.24 -0.78
CA ARG A 191 4.84 -8.95 -0.39
C ARG A 191 4.39 -9.02 1.07
N ASP A 192 4.70 -7.98 1.83
CA ASP A 192 4.26 -7.79 3.22
C ASP A 192 2.84 -7.20 3.27
N SER A 193 2.60 -6.13 2.51
CA SER A 193 1.31 -5.50 2.25
C SER A 193 1.32 -4.76 0.90
N TYR A 194 0.16 -4.33 0.42
CA TYR A 194 0.03 -3.67 -0.90
C TYR A 194 0.83 -2.36 -1.02
N ALA A 195 0.75 -1.48 -0.03
CA ALA A 195 1.33 -0.15 -0.11
C ALA A 195 2.85 -0.17 0.14
N SER A 196 3.29 -0.99 1.10
CA SER A 196 4.71 -1.12 1.44
C SER A 196 5.50 -1.85 0.35
N PHE A 197 4.88 -2.84 -0.34
CA PHE A 197 5.47 -3.47 -1.52
C PHE A 197 5.91 -2.45 -2.57
N VAL A 198 5.03 -1.50 -2.93
CA VAL A 198 5.38 -0.49 -3.94
C VAL A 198 6.33 0.55 -3.34
N GLY A 199 6.00 1.11 -2.18
CA GLY A 199 6.81 2.17 -1.57
C GLY A 199 8.25 1.75 -1.25
N GLY A 200 8.49 0.49 -0.87
CA GLY A 200 9.83 -0.03 -0.62
C GLY A 200 10.69 -0.23 -1.86
N LEU A 201 10.09 -0.23 -3.06
CA LEU A 201 10.80 -0.45 -4.33
C LEU A 201 11.04 0.84 -5.13
N LEU A 202 10.39 1.94 -4.77
CA LEU A 202 10.49 3.22 -5.47
C LEU A 202 11.62 4.09 -4.90
N GLU A 203 12.41 4.70 -5.80
CA GLU A 203 13.27 5.81 -5.41
C GLU A 203 12.42 6.97 -4.90
N GLY A 204 12.94 7.77 -3.97
CA GLY A 204 12.19 8.90 -3.39
C GLY A 204 11.13 8.51 -2.37
N CYS A 205 10.89 7.22 -2.15
CA CYS A 205 10.02 6.69 -1.12
C CYS A 205 10.82 5.85 -0.10
N GLN A 206 10.41 5.87 1.16
CA GLN A 206 10.97 5.03 2.21
C GLN A 206 9.86 4.48 3.10
N LEU A 207 10.07 3.27 3.59
CA LEU A 207 9.17 2.65 4.56
C LEU A 207 9.52 3.12 5.97
N ILE A 208 8.58 3.81 6.61
CA ILE A 208 8.72 4.26 8.00
C ILE A 208 7.77 3.48 8.92
N PRO A 209 8.15 3.17 10.16
CA PRO A 209 7.23 2.60 11.14
C PRO A 209 6.00 3.49 11.30
N ILE A 210 4.80 2.89 11.33
CA ILE A 210 3.59 3.67 11.50
C ILE A 210 3.55 4.41 12.86
N THR A 211 4.28 3.90 13.85
CA THR A 211 4.45 4.55 15.15
C THR A 211 5.15 5.91 15.03
N ASP A 212 6.00 6.10 14.02
CA ASP A 212 6.61 7.40 13.73
C ASP A 212 5.59 8.40 13.16
N LEU A 213 4.40 7.92 12.77
CA LEU A 213 3.28 8.76 12.32
C LEU A 213 2.37 9.20 13.46
N LEU A 214 2.45 8.56 14.64
CA LEU A 214 1.63 8.89 15.81
C LEU A 214 1.64 10.37 16.20
N PRO A 215 2.76 11.11 16.11
CA PRO A 215 2.77 12.54 16.44
C PRO A 215 1.95 13.40 15.47
N TYR A 216 1.65 12.90 14.26
CA TYR A 216 0.98 13.63 13.20
C TYR A 216 -0.50 13.26 13.05
N VAL A 217 -1.01 12.32 13.86
CA VAL A 217 -2.44 11.97 13.84
C VAL A 217 -3.21 12.76 14.89
N ASP A 218 -4.43 13.22 14.55
CA ASP A 218 -5.25 14.08 15.41
C ASP A 218 -5.56 13.50 16.81
N ASP A 219 -5.62 12.16 16.90
CA ASP A 219 -5.86 11.44 18.17
C ASP A 219 -4.99 10.18 18.18
N PRO A 220 -3.77 10.28 18.75
CA PRO A 220 -2.81 9.18 18.81
C PRO A 220 -3.32 8.00 19.65
N VAL A 221 -4.10 8.26 20.71
CA VAL A 221 -4.62 7.22 21.61
C VAL A 221 -5.65 6.36 20.88
N LYS A 222 -6.57 6.99 20.15
CA LYS A 222 -7.54 6.28 19.31
C LYS A 222 -6.86 5.53 18.17
N PHE A 223 -5.86 6.13 17.52
CA PHE A 223 -5.13 5.49 16.44
C PHE A 223 -4.33 4.26 16.91
N GLU A 224 -3.67 4.35 18.07
CA GLU A 224 -3.06 3.18 18.70
C GLU A 224 -4.10 2.10 19.04
N ALA A 225 -5.30 2.49 19.50
CA ALA A 225 -6.38 1.54 19.76
C ALA A 225 -6.88 0.86 18.47
N GLU A 226 -6.97 1.60 17.36
CA GLU A 226 -7.29 1.06 16.03
C GLU A 226 -6.21 0.09 15.54
N LEU A 227 -4.92 0.42 15.71
CA LEU A 227 -3.81 -0.48 15.39
C LEU A 227 -3.83 -1.76 16.24
N ARG A 228 -4.10 -1.64 17.54
CA ARG A 228 -4.27 -2.81 18.42
C ARG A 228 -5.50 -3.64 18.03
N ALA A 229 -6.58 -3.02 17.59
CA ALA A 229 -7.80 -3.69 17.14
C ALA A 229 -7.63 -4.42 15.79
N LEU A 230 -6.66 -4.00 14.98
CA LEU A 230 -6.26 -4.70 13.75
C LEU A 230 -5.51 -6.03 14.03
N ASP A 231 -5.20 -6.33 15.30
CA ASP A 231 -4.37 -7.46 15.73
C ASP A 231 -3.00 -7.50 15.02
N VAL A 232 -2.52 -6.33 14.58
CA VAL A 232 -1.20 -6.14 13.98
C VAL A 232 -0.35 -5.30 14.94
N PRO A 233 0.83 -5.77 15.38
CA PRO A 233 1.72 -4.93 16.18
C PRO A 233 2.05 -3.63 15.42
N GLY A 234 1.69 -2.46 15.97
CA GLY A 234 1.93 -1.19 15.29
C GLY A 234 3.41 -0.98 14.89
N GLU A 235 4.34 -1.51 15.69
CA GLU A 235 5.78 -1.46 15.42
C GLU A 235 6.21 -2.29 14.19
N SER A 236 5.40 -3.24 13.71
CA SER A 236 5.69 -4.03 12.49
C SER A 236 5.03 -3.47 11.24
N VAL A 237 4.07 -2.56 11.36
CA VAL A 237 3.43 -1.91 10.20
C VAL A 237 4.36 -0.81 9.68
N ARG A 238 4.73 -0.93 8.40
CA ARG A 238 5.52 0.07 7.68
C ARG A 238 4.63 0.84 6.71
N HIS A 239 4.71 2.15 6.74
CA HIS A 239 3.98 3.05 5.86
C HIS A 239 4.94 3.68 4.83
N PRO A 240 4.54 3.80 3.55
CA PRO A 240 5.36 4.43 2.53
C PRO A 240 5.32 5.97 2.65
N ALA A 241 6.43 6.57 3.06
CA ALA A 241 6.61 8.01 3.11
C ALA A 241 7.42 8.51 1.90
N VAL A 242 6.98 9.61 1.28
CA VAL A 242 7.57 10.18 0.08
C VAL A 242 8.43 11.39 0.44
N PHE A 243 9.73 11.28 0.22
CA PHE A 243 10.72 12.31 0.56
C PHE A 243 11.27 13.05 -0.67
N GLY A 244 10.93 12.59 -1.87
CA GLY A 244 11.31 13.19 -3.14
C GLY A 244 10.50 12.62 -4.29
N PRO A 245 10.67 13.13 -5.52
CA PRO A 245 9.96 12.61 -6.69
C PRO A 245 10.16 11.11 -6.87
N ILE A 246 9.07 10.35 -6.95
CA ILE A 246 9.12 8.89 -6.99
C ILE A 246 9.53 8.36 -8.35
N ARG A 247 10.40 7.35 -8.38
CA ARG A 247 10.86 6.74 -9.64
C ARG A 247 10.97 5.23 -9.52
N ARG A 248 10.65 4.55 -10.63
CA ARG A 248 10.82 3.10 -10.77
C ARG A 248 12.18 2.82 -11.39
N SER A 249 13.15 2.42 -10.58
CA SER A 249 14.49 2.04 -11.05
C SER A 249 14.62 0.57 -11.43
N ARG A 250 13.65 -0.26 -11.00
CA ARG A 250 13.57 -1.69 -11.24
C ARG A 250 12.10 -2.15 -11.34
N PRO A 251 11.81 -3.28 -12.00
CA PRO A 251 10.47 -3.85 -12.01
C PRO A 251 9.89 -4.13 -10.63
N LEU A 252 8.58 -3.93 -10.48
CA LEU A 252 7.87 -4.22 -9.24
C LEU A 252 7.56 -5.72 -9.13
N ALA A 253 6.89 -6.27 -10.14
CA ALA A 253 6.29 -7.61 -10.11
C ALA A 253 6.61 -8.46 -11.36
N ILE A 254 7.39 -7.96 -12.34
CA ILE A 254 7.74 -8.74 -13.55
C ILE A 254 8.40 -10.09 -13.22
N HIS A 255 9.26 -10.13 -12.20
CA HIS A 255 9.92 -11.37 -11.77
C HIS A 255 8.90 -12.43 -11.27
N GLU A 256 7.76 -12.01 -10.70
CA GLU A 256 6.73 -12.91 -10.21
C GLU A 256 6.09 -13.71 -11.35
N ILE A 257 5.79 -13.04 -12.48
CA ILE A 257 5.26 -13.72 -13.66
C ILE A 257 6.31 -14.56 -14.36
N GLU A 258 7.54 -14.05 -14.50
CA GLU A 258 8.63 -14.81 -15.13
C GLU A 258 8.85 -16.14 -14.41
N PHE A 259 8.84 -16.13 -13.09
CA PHE A 259 8.94 -17.35 -12.29
C PHE A 259 7.68 -18.23 -12.39
N ALA A 260 6.48 -17.67 -12.24
CA ALA A 260 5.24 -18.43 -12.32
C ALA A 260 5.06 -19.18 -13.66
N LYS A 261 5.53 -18.61 -14.77
CA LYS A 261 5.53 -19.27 -16.09
C LYS A 261 6.42 -20.51 -16.16
N THR A 262 7.41 -20.64 -15.27
CA THR A 262 8.22 -21.87 -15.18
C THR A 262 7.45 -23.03 -14.54
N LEU A 263 6.36 -22.73 -13.83
CA LEU A 263 5.58 -23.70 -13.06
C LEU A 263 4.30 -24.15 -13.78
N THR A 264 3.78 -23.36 -14.71
CA THR A 264 2.50 -23.64 -15.38
C THR A 264 2.35 -22.92 -16.72
N ASP A 265 1.58 -23.54 -17.63
CA ASP A 265 1.13 -22.94 -18.89
C ASP A 265 -0.24 -22.26 -18.77
N ARG A 266 -0.88 -22.30 -17.58
CA ARG A 266 -2.17 -21.63 -17.37
C ARG A 266 -1.99 -20.11 -17.47
N PRO A 267 -3.03 -19.36 -17.89
CA PRO A 267 -2.99 -17.91 -17.83
C PRO A 267 -2.65 -17.42 -16.41
N ILE A 268 -1.74 -16.45 -16.33
CA ILE A 268 -1.26 -15.87 -15.07
C ILE A 268 -1.86 -14.48 -14.90
N LYS A 269 -2.39 -14.21 -13.72
CA LYS A 269 -2.85 -12.90 -13.29
C LYS A 269 -1.90 -12.30 -12.26
N VAL A 270 -1.59 -11.02 -12.41
CA VAL A 270 -0.80 -10.25 -11.44
C VAL A 270 -1.68 -9.15 -10.85
N ALA A 271 -1.72 -9.05 -9.52
CA ALA A 271 -2.40 -7.97 -8.81
C ALA A 271 -1.40 -6.88 -8.45
N LEU A 272 -1.78 -5.63 -8.62
CA LEU A 272 -1.06 -4.43 -8.21
C LEU A 272 -2.00 -3.54 -7.39
N PRO A 273 -1.50 -2.78 -6.41
CA PRO A 273 -2.30 -1.71 -5.81
C PRO A 273 -2.71 -0.69 -6.88
N GLY A 274 -3.93 -0.18 -6.77
CA GLY A 274 -4.45 0.80 -7.71
C GLY A 274 -3.84 2.19 -7.54
N PRO A 275 -3.89 3.04 -8.59
CA PRO A 275 -3.27 4.35 -8.57
C PRO A 275 -3.88 5.30 -7.53
N TYR A 276 -5.19 5.22 -7.29
CA TYR A 276 -5.85 6.08 -6.32
C TYR A 276 -5.50 5.64 -4.89
N LEU A 277 -5.53 4.33 -4.61
CA LEU A 277 -5.02 3.78 -3.36
C LEU A 277 -3.58 4.24 -3.07
N LEU A 278 -2.66 4.07 -4.03
CA LEU A 278 -1.27 4.47 -3.84
C LEU A 278 -1.14 5.97 -3.61
N THR A 279 -1.79 6.80 -4.42
CA THR A 279 -1.76 8.26 -4.29
C THR A 279 -2.25 8.68 -2.91
N ARG A 280 -3.37 8.10 -2.45
CA ARG A 280 -3.97 8.43 -1.16
C ARG A 280 -3.12 7.92 0.02
N THR A 281 -2.53 6.74 -0.09
CA THR A 281 -1.69 6.18 0.97
C THR A 281 -0.33 6.87 1.04
N MET A 282 0.25 7.31 -0.07
CA MET A 282 1.58 7.91 -0.12
C MET A 282 1.56 9.44 0.07
N TRP A 283 0.38 10.07 0.00
CA TRP A 283 0.24 11.49 0.33
C TRP A 283 0.17 11.69 1.84
N MET A 284 1.14 12.41 2.37
CA MET A 284 1.21 12.78 3.77
C MET A 284 1.51 14.27 3.87
N ASP A 285 0.60 15.04 4.46
CA ASP A 285 0.86 16.44 4.78
C ASP A 285 2.13 16.56 5.65
N CYS A 286 2.88 17.65 5.49
CA CYS A 286 4.17 17.94 6.13
C CYS A 286 5.37 17.09 5.70
N ILE A 287 5.18 15.96 5.00
CA ILE A 287 6.25 15.11 4.47
C ILE A 287 6.28 15.19 2.94
N THR A 288 5.20 14.74 2.30
CA THR A 288 5.11 14.60 0.85
C THR A 288 5.00 15.97 0.16
N ASP A 289 4.43 16.96 0.84
CA ASP A 289 4.32 18.36 0.40
C ASP A 289 5.68 19.06 0.20
N ARG A 290 6.76 18.48 0.75
CA ARG A 290 8.16 18.92 0.51
C ARG A 290 8.71 18.41 -0.81
N ALA A 291 8.15 17.31 -1.33
CA ALA A 291 8.55 16.65 -2.57
C ALA A 291 7.64 17.04 -3.75
N TYR A 292 6.35 17.23 -3.49
CA TYR A 292 5.30 17.54 -4.45
C TYR A 292 4.47 18.70 -3.96
N GLU A 293 4.12 19.66 -4.82
CA GLU A 293 3.32 20.81 -4.39
C GLU A 293 1.85 20.42 -4.14
N THR A 294 1.36 19.38 -4.83
CA THR A 294 0.00 18.87 -4.66
C THR A 294 -0.07 17.35 -4.81
N ARG A 295 -1.15 16.77 -4.26
CA ARG A 295 -1.49 15.35 -4.40
C ARG A 295 -1.54 14.90 -5.86
N GLU A 296 -2.02 15.75 -6.75
CA GLU A 296 -2.17 15.48 -8.17
C GLU A 296 -0.80 15.32 -8.85
N GLN A 297 0.22 16.08 -8.43
CA GLN A 297 1.58 15.91 -8.95
C GLN A 297 2.20 14.57 -8.52
N LEU A 298 1.95 14.12 -7.28
CA LEU A 298 2.31 12.75 -6.87
C LEU A 298 1.56 11.73 -7.71
N ALA A 299 0.26 11.93 -7.92
CA ALA A 299 -0.59 11.03 -8.69
C ALA A 299 -0.09 10.85 -10.13
N ASP A 300 0.42 11.92 -10.75
CA ASP A 300 1.03 11.87 -12.09
C ASP A 300 2.22 10.89 -12.13
N ASP A 301 3.08 10.90 -11.12
CA ASP A 301 4.20 9.98 -11.03
C ASP A 301 3.76 8.55 -10.66
N VAL A 302 2.74 8.38 -9.80
CA VAL A 302 2.13 7.07 -9.51
C VAL A 302 1.57 6.45 -10.80
N VAL A 303 0.83 7.23 -11.59
CA VAL A 303 0.30 6.79 -12.88
C VAL A 303 1.43 6.38 -13.81
N ARG A 304 2.50 7.17 -13.91
CA ARG A 304 3.67 6.83 -14.74
C ARG A 304 4.30 5.50 -14.31
N VAL A 305 4.56 5.31 -13.02
CA VAL A 305 5.13 4.08 -12.46
C VAL A 305 4.26 2.86 -12.79
N LEU A 306 2.95 2.94 -12.57
CA LEU A 306 2.04 1.82 -12.83
C LEU A 306 1.87 1.53 -14.32
N ARG A 307 1.95 2.55 -15.19
CA ARG A 307 1.96 2.36 -16.66
C ARG A 307 3.20 1.61 -17.12
N GLU A 308 4.37 1.98 -16.61
CA GLU A 308 5.63 1.29 -16.90
C GLU A 308 5.58 -0.17 -16.43
N GLU A 309 5.02 -0.43 -15.24
CA GLU A 309 4.83 -1.79 -14.72
C GLU A 309 3.82 -2.60 -15.55
N LEU A 310 2.65 -2.02 -15.86
CA LEU A 310 1.62 -2.65 -16.69
C LEU A 310 2.19 -3.06 -18.05
N GLN A 311 2.93 -2.17 -18.70
CA GLN A 311 3.61 -2.47 -19.95
C GLN A 311 4.56 -3.66 -19.82
N GLY A 312 5.40 -3.67 -18.79
CA GLY A 312 6.35 -4.75 -18.53
C GLY A 312 5.67 -6.10 -18.28
N LEU A 313 4.61 -6.11 -17.46
CA LEU A 313 3.84 -7.33 -17.16
C LEU A 313 3.13 -7.89 -18.41
N LEU A 314 2.54 -7.02 -19.22
CA LEU A 314 1.90 -7.44 -20.47
C LEU A 314 2.93 -7.99 -21.49
N ALA A 315 4.11 -7.37 -21.56
CA ALA A 315 5.23 -7.84 -22.38
C ALA A 315 5.82 -9.16 -21.87
N ALA A 316 5.81 -9.41 -20.56
CA ALA A 316 6.19 -10.70 -19.96
C ALA A 316 5.15 -11.82 -20.18
N GLY A 317 3.93 -11.45 -20.62
CA GLY A 317 2.86 -12.38 -20.98
C GLY A 317 1.75 -12.52 -19.93
N ALA A 318 1.54 -11.51 -19.06
CA ALA A 318 0.46 -11.55 -18.06
C ALA A 318 -0.90 -11.61 -18.74
N ALA A 319 -1.68 -12.67 -18.52
CA ALA A 319 -3.00 -12.80 -19.12
C ALA A 319 -3.97 -11.72 -18.61
N LEU A 320 -3.77 -11.27 -17.36
CA LEU A 320 -4.56 -10.21 -16.75
C LEU A 320 -3.72 -9.46 -15.71
N VAL A 321 -3.75 -8.12 -15.75
CA VAL A 321 -3.20 -7.27 -14.70
C VAL A 321 -4.36 -6.60 -13.98
N GLN A 322 -4.43 -6.80 -12.66
CA GLN A 322 -5.48 -6.30 -11.79
C GLN A 322 -4.96 -5.13 -10.96
N PHE A 323 -5.76 -4.08 -10.83
CA PHE A 323 -5.53 -2.97 -9.91
C PHE A 323 -6.51 -3.05 -8.74
N ASP A 324 -6.01 -3.00 -7.52
CA ASP A 324 -6.80 -3.15 -6.30
C ASP A 324 -7.13 -1.80 -5.69
N GLU A 325 -8.42 -1.47 -5.63
CA GLU A 325 -8.94 -0.19 -5.12
C GLU A 325 -9.98 -0.40 -3.99
N PRO A 326 -9.64 -1.08 -2.87
CA PRO A 326 -10.55 -1.23 -1.73
C PRO A 326 -10.97 0.11 -1.11
N VAL A 327 -10.14 1.15 -1.27
CA VAL A 327 -10.40 2.51 -0.74
C VAL A 327 -11.61 3.18 -1.39
N LEU A 328 -12.06 2.74 -2.57
CA LEU A 328 -13.25 3.31 -3.22
C LEU A 328 -14.52 3.06 -2.39
N THR A 329 -14.63 1.90 -1.73
CA THR A 329 -15.77 1.64 -0.84
C THR A 329 -15.69 2.49 0.43
N GLU A 330 -14.49 2.82 0.87
CA GLU A 330 -14.27 3.71 2.02
C GLU A 330 -14.62 5.17 1.71
N VAL A 331 -14.39 5.63 0.47
CA VAL A 331 -14.81 6.97 0.02
C VAL A 331 -16.33 7.14 0.08
N VAL A 332 -17.08 6.06 -0.15
CA VAL A 332 -18.55 6.06 -0.18
C VAL A 332 -19.16 5.76 1.19
N PHE A 333 -18.66 4.74 1.90
CA PHE A 333 -19.28 4.22 3.14
C PHE A 333 -18.50 4.58 4.41
N GLY A 334 -17.32 5.19 4.27
CA GLY A 334 -16.54 5.67 5.42
C GLY A 334 -17.28 6.78 6.15
N GLN A 335 -17.20 6.77 7.48
CA GLN A 335 -17.84 7.79 8.32
C GLN A 335 -17.23 9.18 8.03
N PRO A 336 -18.05 10.26 7.95
CA PRO A 336 -17.57 11.64 7.74
C PRO A 336 -16.70 12.19 8.88
N ALA A 337 -16.71 11.54 10.06
CA ALA A 337 -15.99 12.00 11.24
C ALA A 337 -14.54 11.48 11.27
N GLY A 338 -13.69 12.09 10.45
CA GLY A 338 -12.23 11.98 10.52
C GLY A 338 -11.56 11.76 9.17
N ASN A 339 -10.46 12.46 8.91
CA ASN A 339 -9.57 12.34 7.74
C ASN A 339 -8.82 10.98 7.69
N ARG A 340 -9.48 9.87 8.01
CA ARG A 340 -8.81 8.57 8.23
C ARG A 340 -9.19 7.59 7.13
N SER A 341 -8.17 7.06 6.46
CA SER A 341 -8.28 5.85 5.65
C SER A 341 -8.06 4.60 6.50
N PHE A 342 -8.77 3.54 6.11
CA PHE A 342 -8.64 2.16 6.55
C PHE A 342 -7.20 1.60 6.41
N MET A 343 -6.35 2.18 5.56
CA MET A 343 -4.99 1.73 5.27
C MET A 343 -3.94 2.79 5.63
N CYS A 344 -3.87 3.20 6.89
CA CYS A 344 -2.77 4.03 7.44
C CYS A 344 -2.45 5.34 6.68
N GLY A 345 -3.25 5.74 5.68
CA GLY A 345 -3.23 7.01 5.00
C GLY A 345 -4.17 7.94 5.73
N ALA A 346 -3.69 8.45 6.86
CA ALA A 346 -4.22 9.68 7.43
C ALA A 346 -3.49 10.85 6.75
N LEU A 347 -4.17 11.99 6.65
CA LEU A 347 -3.65 13.30 6.24
C LEU A 347 -3.72 13.64 4.74
N SER A 348 -4.83 13.34 4.05
CA SER A 348 -5.13 14.05 2.80
C SER A 348 -6.54 14.63 2.88
N GLU A 349 -6.66 15.92 2.58
CA GLU A 349 -7.92 16.64 2.45
C GLU A 349 -8.89 15.83 1.57
N LYS A 350 -9.98 15.31 2.17
CA LYS A 350 -11.04 14.64 1.40
C LYS A 350 -11.84 15.73 0.70
N LEU A 351 -11.78 15.76 -0.63
CA LEU A 351 -12.81 16.45 -1.41
C LEU A 351 -14.17 15.74 -1.22
N GLY A 352 -15.25 16.29 -1.78
CA GLY A 352 -16.54 15.60 -1.77
C GLY A 352 -16.44 14.21 -2.40
N THR A 353 -17.29 13.27 -1.96
CA THR A 353 -17.30 11.88 -2.48
C THR A 353 -17.31 11.84 -4.01
N ALA A 354 -18.07 12.71 -4.68
CA ALA A 354 -18.13 12.76 -6.13
C ALA A 354 -16.78 13.15 -6.77
N ASP A 355 -16.07 14.11 -6.17
CA ASP A 355 -14.79 14.61 -6.67
C ASP A 355 -13.68 13.55 -6.47
N GLU A 356 -13.67 12.88 -5.31
CA GLU A 356 -12.71 11.79 -5.04
C GLU A 356 -12.93 10.60 -5.99
N LEU A 357 -14.18 10.23 -6.27
CA LEU A 357 -14.49 9.18 -7.23
C LEU A 357 -14.12 9.59 -8.66
N ALA A 358 -14.35 10.85 -9.04
CA ALA A 358 -13.95 11.37 -10.35
C ALA A 358 -12.43 11.34 -10.52
N PHE A 359 -11.68 11.78 -9.49
CA PHE A 359 -10.22 11.73 -9.47
C PHE A 359 -9.71 10.29 -9.56
N ALA A 360 -10.26 9.37 -8.76
CA ALA A 360 -9.90 7.96 -8.84
C ALA A 360 -10.15 7.37 -10.24
N GLY A 361 -11.30 7.69 -10.85
CA GLY A 361 -11.64 7.27 -12.20
C GLY A 361 -10.67 7.80 -13.26
N GLU A 362 -10.25 9.06 -13.14
CA GLU A 362 -9.23 9.64 -14.02
C GLU A 362 -7.91 8.88 -13.93
N LEU A 363 -7.41 8.64 -12.72
CA LEU A 363 -6.13 7.95 -12.51
C LEU A 363 -6.14 6.52 -13.06
N ILE A 364 -7.18 5.75 -12.77
CA ILE A 364 -7.33 4.37 -13.27
C ILE A 364 -7.36 4.37 -14.81
N ASN A 365 -8.15 5.26 -15.42
CA ASN A 365 -8.24 5.37 -16.87
C ASN A 365 -6.91 5.78 -17.51
N ARG A 366 -6.17 6.70 -16.88
CA ARG A 366 -4.83 7.09 -17.33
C ARG A 366 -3.84 5.95 -17.22
N VAL A 367 -3.92 5.07 -16.22
CA VAL A 367 -3.04 3.89 -16.13
C VAL A 367 -3.29 2.91 -17.28
N VAL A 368 -4.55 2.63 -17.62
CA VAL A 368 -4.88 1.61 -18.63
C VAL A 368 -4.95 2.12 -20.07
N GLU A 369 -4.86 3.44 -20.27
CA GLU A 369 -4.97 4.06 -21.60
C GLU A 369 -3.90 3.54 -22.58
N GLY A 370 -4.36 3.06 -23.74
CA GLY A 370 -3.52 2.52 -24.81
C GLY A 370 -3.12 1.05 -24.64
N PHE A 371 -3.54 0.39 -23.55
CA PHE A 371 -3.29 -1.04 -23.33
C PHE A 371 -4.51 -1.91 -23.71
N PRO A 372 -4.33 -3.23 -23.96
CA PRO A 372 -5.43 -4.14 -24.24
C PRO A 372 -6.40 -4.20 -23.05
N ARG A 373 -7.60 -3.65 -23.25
CA ARG A 373 -8.63 -3.53 -22.21
C ARG A 373 -8.98 -4.88 -21.58
N ASP A 374 -9.11 -5.92 -22.38
CA ASP A 374 -9.38 -7.30 -21.98
C ASP A 374 -8.26 -7.95 -21.13
N ARG A 375 -7.13 -7.28 -20.95
CA ARG A 375 -6.02 -7.73 -20.08
C ARG A 375 -5.83 -6.83 -18.86
N THR A 376 -6.79 -5.95 -18.59
CA THR A 376 -6.81 -5.10 -17.38
C THR A 376 -8.05 -5.36 -16.55
N ALA A 377 -7.89 -5.32 -15.23
CA ALA A 377 -8.96 -5.53 -14.27
C ALA A 377 -8.91 -4.52 -13.12
N LEU A 378 -10.05 -4.30 -12.50
CA LEU A 378 -10.17 -3.58 -11.23
C LEU A 378 -10.80 -4.50 -10.17
N HIS A 379 -10.22 -4.58 -8.99
CA HIS A 379 -10.84 -5.22 -7.84
C HIS A 379 -11.33 -4.18 -6.83
N ILE A 380 -12.58 -4.33 -6.40
CA ILE A 380 -13.19 -3.52 -5.36
C ILE A 380 -13.77 -4.45 -4.29
N CYS A 381 -13.41 -4.19 -3.04
CA CYS A 381 -13.94 -4.88 -1.87
C CYS A 381 -14.07 -3.91 -0.68
N ARG A 382 -14.57 -4.43 0.45
CA ARG A 382 -14.83 -3.70 1.69
C ARG A 382 -13.77 -3.98 2.76
N GLY A 383 -12.55 -4.30 2.33
CA GLY A 383 -11.40 -4.53 3.19
C GLY A 383 -11.27 -5.96 3.73
N ASN A 384 -10.03 -6.38 3.94
CA ASN A 384 -9.69 -7.76 4.27
C ASN A 384 -8.72 -7.92 5.45
N TRP A 385 -8.85 -7.04 6.45
CA TRP A 385 -8.03 -6.97 7.66
C TRP A 385 -8.55 -7.82 8.82
N THR A 386 -9.85 -8.09 8.84
CA THR A 386 -10.51 -8.85 9.90
C THR A 386 -11.39 -9.95 9.34
N ARG A 387 -11.56 -10.98 10.15
CA ARG A 387 -12.55 -12.04 9.95
C ARG A 387 -13.92 -11.66 10.50
N ASP A 388 -14.00 -10.66 11.39
CA ASP A 388 -15.26 -10.16 11.92
C ASP A 388 -15.93 -9.21 10.91
N GLU A 389 -17.01 -9.69 10.29
CA GLU A 389 -17.74 -8.91 9.29
C GLU A 389 -18.56 -7.76 9.89
N SER A 390 -18.84 -7.78 11.20
CA SER A 390 -19.68 -6.77 11.85
C SER A 390 -19.00 -5.40 11.96
N VAL A 391 -17.67 -5.39 11.93
CA VAL A 391 -16.84 -4.17 12.00
C VAL A 391 -16.33 -3.72 10.63
N ALA A 392 -16.62 -4.49 9.57
CA ALA A 392 -16.19 -4.17 8.22
C ALA A 392 -17.27 -3.39 7.46
N LEU A 393 -16.88 -2.65 6.41
CA LEU A 393 -17.81 -1.78 5.69
C LEU A 393 -18.97 -2.58 5.06
N ALA A 394 -20.14 -1.95 4.95
CA ALA A 394 -21.33 -2.51 4.30
C ALA A 394 -22.04 -1.43 3.47
N GLY A 395 -22.64 -1.83 2.35
CA GLY A 395 -23.36 -0.91 1.46
C GLY A 395 -23.43 -1.40 0.03
N SER A 396 -24.53 -1.07 -0.66
CA SER A 396 -24.80 -1.39 -2.07
C SER A 396 -23.76 -0.76 -2.99
N TYR A 397 -23.39 -1.42 -4.10
CA TYR A 397 -22.54 -0.81 -5.13
C TYR A 397 -23.17 0.37 -5.89
N GLU A 398 -24.46 0.64 -5.71
CA GLU A 398 -25.20 1.69 -6.43
C GLU A 398 -24.45 3.04 -6.52
N PRO A 399 -23.85 3.59 -5.44
CA PRO A 399 -23.12 4.87 -5.53
C PRO A 399 -21.85 4.81 -6.38
N LEU A 400 -21.28 3.62 -6.58
CA LEU A 400 -20.08 3.40 -7.41
C LEU A 400 -20.43 3.12 -8.87
N VAL A 401 -21.68 2.81 -9.22
CA VAL A 401 -22.08 2.47 -10.60
C VAL A 401 -21.67 3.53 -11.61
N PRO A 402 -21.87 4.85 -11.38
CA PRO A 402 -21.43 5.88 -12.34
C PRO A 402 -19.92 5.85 -12.60
N LEU A 403 -19.12 5.65 -11.55
CA LEU A 403 -17.67 5.48 -11.68
C LEU A 403 -17.36 4.23 -12.51
N LEU A 404 -17.92 3.07 -12.14
CA LEU A 404 -17.67 1.80 -12.82
C LEU A 404 -18.00 1.85 -14.31
N GLN A 405 -19.08 2.54 -14.71
CA GLN A 405 -19.45 2.73 -16.11
C GLN A 405 -18.43 3.58 -16.88
N SER A 406 -17.74 4.51 -16.22
CA SER A 406 -16.75 5.40 -16.84
C SER A 406 -15.36 4.76 -17.02
N LEU A 407 -15.11 3.61 -16.37
CA LEU A 407 -13.80 2.98 -16.34
C LEU A 407 -13.52 2.16 -17.61
N LYS A 408 -12.29 2.28 -18.12
CA LYS A 408 -11.80 1.63 -19.34
C LYS A 408 -11.15 0.26 -19.08
N VAL A 409 -11.41 -0.37 -17.94
CA VAL A 409 -10.92 -1.74 -17.64
C VAL A 409 -11.80 -2.81 -18.28
N GLY A 410 -11.25 -4.00 -18.53
CA GLY A 410 -11.98 -5.10 -19.17
C GLY A 410 -12.63 -6.09 -18.20
N THR A 411 -12.27 -6.05 -16.92
CA THR A 411 -12.84 -6.91 -15.88
C THR A 411 -13.05 -6.16 -14.57
N PHE A 412 -14.19 -6.38 -13.92
CA PHE A 412 -14.43 -5.96 -12.54
C PHE A 412 -14.48 -7.18 -11.62
N PHE A 413 -13.64 -7.26 -10.60
CA PHE A 413 -13.71 -8.27 -9.53
C PHE A 413 -14.39 -7.66 -8.32
N LEU A 414 -15.61 -8.10 -8.01
CA LEU A 414 -16.48 -7.49 -7.02
C LEU A 414 -16.76 -8.45 -5.86
N GLU A 415 -16.64 -7.95 -4.63
CA GLU A 415 -17.11 -8.59 -3.41
C GLU A 415 -18.65 -8.65 -3.43
N LEU A 416 -19.24 -9.85 -3.59
CA LEU A 416 -20.66 -10.10 -3.82
C LEU A 416 -21.19 -11.36 -3.10
N CYS A 417 -20.36 -12.08 -2.35
CA CYS A 417 -20.74 -13.36 -1.74
C CYS A 417 -21.67 -13.16 -0.54
N THR A 418 -21.58 -12.01 0.13
CA THR A 418 -22.29 -11.74 1.40
C THR A 418 -23.35 -10.65 1.24
N PRO A 419 -24.40 -10.65 2.10
CA PRO A 419 -25.43 -9.62 2.07
C PRO A 419 -24.91 -8.18 2.29
N ARG A 420 -23.70 -8.02 2.84
CA ARG A 420 -23.05 -6.70 3.02
C ARG A 420 -22.88 -5.95 1.71
N ALA A 421 -22.83 -6.68 0.59
CA ALA A 421 -22.67 -6.09 -0.73
C ALA A 421 -23.92 -5.42 -1.30
N GLY A 422 -25.09 -5.64 -0.68
CA GLY A 422 -26.38 -5.18 -1.18
C GLY A 422 -26.84 -5.95 -2.41
N GLU A 423 -27.81 -5.37 -3.12
CA GLU A 423 -28.46 -6.01 -4.26
C GLU A 423 -27.61 -5.97 -5.53
N ILE A 424 -27.38 -7.12 -6.16
CA ILE A 424 -26.57 -7.25 -7.38
C ILE A 424 -27.22 -6.59 -8.61
N ASP A 425 -28.54 -6.44 -8.62
CA ASP A 425 -29.29 -5.95 -9.78
C ASP A 425 -28.94 -4.49 -10.15
N VAL A 426 -28.40 -3.71 -9.21
CA VAL A 426 -27.91 -2.34 -9.47
C VAL A 426 -26.73 -2.33 -10.46
N LEU A 427 -26.02 -3.46 -10.59
CA LEU A 427 -24.89 -3.62 -11.50
C LEU A 427 -25.32 -4.01 -12.92
N ALA A 428 -26.61 -4.23 -13.20
CA ALA A 428 -27.11 -4.59 -14.52
C ALA A 428 -26.73 -3.57 -15.62
N PHE A 429 -26.43 -2.33 -15.22
CA PHE A 429 -26.07 -1.24 -16.13
C PHE A 429 -24.56 -1.14 -16.41
N LEU A 430 -23.74 -2.07 -15.95
CA LEU A 430 -22.31 -2.11 -16.28
C LEU A 430 -22.07 -2.42 -17.77
N PRO A 431 -21.04 -1.82 -18.41
CA PRO A 431 -20.79 -1.97 -19.85
C PRO A 431 -20.77 -3.42 -20.34
N ASP A 432 -21.50 -3.74 -21.41
CA ASP A 432 -21.66 -5.12 -21.90
C ASP A 432 -20.37 -5.79 -22.39
N ASP A 433 -19.35 -4.99 -22.66
CA ASP A 433 -18.05 -5.44 -23.14
C ASP A 433 -17.02 -5.69 -22.02
N CYS A 434 -17.46 -5.70 -20.75
CA CYS A 434 -16.64 -6.10 -19.61
C CYS A 434 -17.04 -7.48 -19.05
N ARG A 435 -16.06 -8.16 -18.45
CA ARG A 435 -16.28 -9.36 -17.64
C ARG A 435 -16.52 -8.98 -16.18
N ILE A 436 -17.34 -9.76 -15.49
CA ILE A 436 -17.65 -9.56 -14.07
C ILE A 436 -17.17 -10.77 -13.28
N GLY A 437 -16.11 -10.58 -12.51
CA GLY A 437 -15.69 -11.50 -11.47
C GLY A 437 -16.60 -11.37 -10.25
N VAL A 438 -17.31 -12.44 -9.96
CA VAL A 438 -18.30 -12.52 -8.89
C VAL A 438 -17.68 -13.24 -7.70
N GLY A 439 -17.64 -12.55 -6.56
CA GLY A 439 -17.38 -13.17 -5.26
C GLY A 439 -18.46 -14.20 -4.92
N VAL A 440 -18.10 -15.49 -4.91
CA VAL A 440 -19.05 -16.59 -4.64
C VAL A 440 -18.72 -17.40 -3.38
N VAL A 441 -17.56 -17.13 -2.79
CA VAL A 441 -17.13 -17.69 -1.49
C VAL A 441 -16.60 -16.56 -0.60
N ASN A 442 -16.89 -16.65 0.69
CA ASN A 442 -16.40 -15.74 1.71
C ASN A 442 -15.07 -16.27 2.25
N GLN A 443 -13.98 -15.62 1.90
CA GLN A 443 -12.62 -15.98 2.34
C GLN A 443 -12.38 -15.79 3.84
N LYS A 444 -13.22 -15.01 4.53
CA LYS A 444 -13.05 -14.69 5.97
C LYS A 444 -13.44 -15.84 6.89
N LEU A 445 -14.19 -16.82 6.37
CA LEU A 445 -14.72 -17.94 7.14
C LEU A 445 -14.03 -19.24 6.75
N ASP A 446 -13.77 -20.11 7.73
CA ASP A 446 -13.16 -21.43 7.47
C ASP A 446 -14.15 -22.43 6.89
N VAL A 447 -15.46 -22.17 7.03
CA VAL A 447 -16.50 -23.00 6.42
C VAL A 447 -16.36 -22.95 4.90
N ILE A 448 -16.33 -24.12 4.27
CA ILE A 448 -16.31 -24.24 2.82
C ILE A 448 -17.76 -24.25 2.35
N GLU A 449 -18.12 -23.29 1.49
CA GLU A 449 -19.43 -23.24 0.85
C GLU A 449 -19.65 -24.50 0.03
N SER A 450 -20.88 -25.03 0.07
CA SER A 450 -21.26 -26.16 -0.77
C SER A 450 -21.25 -25.77 -2.25
N VAL A 451 -21.10 -26.76 -3.12
CA VAL A 451 -21.12 -26.54 -4.57
C VAL A 451 -22.45 -25.94 -4.99
N GLU A 452 -23.55 -26.39 -4.37
CA GLU A 452 -24.91 -25.93 -4.63
C GLU A 452 -25.12 -24.46 -4.26
N GLU A 453 -24.58 -24.01 -3.12
CA GLU A 453 -24.61 -22.59 -2.72
C GLU A 453 -23.82 -21.71 -3.69
N ILE A 454 -22.64 -22.18 -4.12
CA ILE A 454 -21.81 -21.46 -5.10
C ILE A 454 -22.53 -21.37 -6.45
N VAL A 455 -23.14 -22.47 -6.91
CA VAL A 455 -23.94 -22.49 -8.14
C VAL A 455 -25.09 -21.50 -8.04
N ALA A 456 -25.86 -21.47 -6.94
CA ALA A 456 -26.98 -20.56 -6.77
C ALA A 456 -26.57 -19.07 -6.81
N LYS A 457 -25.43 -18.73 -6.19
CA LYS A 457 -24.86 -17.37 -6.26
C LYS A 457 -24.41 -17.03 -7.68
N ALA A 458 -23.73 -17.94 -8.35
CA ALA A 458 -23.30 -17.74 -9.72
C ALA A 458 -24.48 -17.60 -10.69
N GLU A 459 -25.55 -18.38 -10.52
CA GLU A 459 -26.77 -18.27 -11.35
C GLU A 459 -27.49 -16.93 -11.16
N THR A 460 -27.49 -16.40 -9.94
CA THR A 460 -27.95 -15.03 -9.67
C THR A 460 -27.15 -14.01 -10.49
N ALA A 461 -25.82 -14.13 -10.56
CA ALA A 461 -25.01 -13.24 -11.39
C ALA A 461 -25.18 -13.49 -12.89
N ILE A 462 -25.33 -14.74 -13.33
CA ILE A 462 -25.59 -15.09 -14.74
C ILE A 462 -26.93 -14.52 -15.20
N ARG A 463 -27.94 -14.46 -14.34
CA ARG A 463 -29.23 -13.81 -14.65
C ARG A 463 -29.04 -12.32 -14.98
N VAL A 464 -28.13 -11.64 -14.29
CA VAL A 464 -27.89 -10.20 -14.45
C VAL A 464 -26.95 -9.91 -15.63
N PHE A 465 -25.82 -10.63 -15.72
CA PHE A 465 -24.74 -10.31 -16.66
C PHE A 465 -24.68 -11.23 -17.89
N GLY A 466 -25.39 -12.36 -17.86
CA GLY A 466 -25.26 -13.42 -18.86
C GLY A 466 -24.04 -14.34 -18.63
N PRO A 467 -24.08 -15.58 -19.13
CA PRO A 467 -23.07 -16.60 -18.79
C PRO A 467 -21.71 -16.37 -19.45
N HIS A 468 -21.64 -15.52 -20.49
CA HIS A 468 -20.41 -15.23 -21.22
C HIS A 468 -19.56 -14.13 -20.58
N ARG A 469 -20.11 -13.38 -19.61
CA ARG A 469 -19.40 -12.29 -18.91
C ARG A 469 -18.94 -12.67 -17.51
N VAL A 470 -19.58 -13.65 -16.87
CA VAL A 470 -19.31 -14.01 -15.47
C VAL A 470 -18.00 -14.78 -15.33
N LEU A 471 -17.19 -14.41 -14.35
CA LEU A 471 -16.04 -15.16 -13.81
C LEU A 471 -16.30 -15.45 -12.33
N LEU A 472 -15.62 -16.45 -11.75
CA LEU A 472 -15.82 -16.84 -10.35
C LEU A 472 -14.54 -16.61 -9.53
N ASN A 473 -14.68 -15.88 -8.42
CA ASN A 473 -13.60 -15.58 -7.47
C ASN A 473 -14.11 -15.66 -6.01
N PRO A 474 -13.21 -15.75 -5.02
CA PRO A 474 -13.54 -15.35 -3.65
C PRO A 474 -13.81 -13.85 -3.55
N ASP A 475 -14.49 -13.41 -2.49
CA ASP A 475 -14.81 -12.00 -2.25
C ASP A 475 -13.55 -11.10 -2.16
N CYS A 476 -12.44 -11.61 -1.63
CA CYS A 476 -11.12 -10.96 -1.63
C CYS A 476 -9.98 -12.00 -1.60
N GLY A 477 -8.73 -11.56 -1.46
CA GLY A 477 -7.56 -12.43 -1.30
C GLY A 477 -7.55 -13.20 0.03
N PHE A 478 -6.77 -14.28 0.12
CA PHE A 478 -6.76 -15.13 1.31
C PHE A 478 -5.76 -14.69 2.39
N ALA A 479 -4.84 -13.77 2.08
CA ALA A 479 -3.83 -13.28 3.03
C ALA A 479 -3.26 -11.91 2.66
N THR A 480 -4.12 -10.88 2.71
CA THR A 480 -3.79 -9.49 2.37
C THR A 480 -2.59 -8.96 3.17
N PHE A 481 -2.56 -9.19 4.48
CA PHE A 481 -1.42 -8.89 5.32
C PHE A 481 -0.64 -10.16 5.59
N ALA A 482 0.68 -10.12 5.38
CA ALA A 482 1.53 -11.29 5.55
C ALA A 482 1.39 -11.89 6.97
N ASP A 483 1.43 -11.05 8.00
CA ASP A 483 1.40 -11.47 9.41
C ASP A 483 0.00 -11.83 9.94
N ASN A 484 -1.08 -11.48 9.23
CA ASN A 484 -2.45 -11.76 9.65
C ASN A 484 -3.29 -12.37 8.51
N PRO A 485 -3.03 -13.64 8.12
CA PRO A 485 -3.77 -14.29 7.05
C PRO A 485 -5.21 -14.59 7.50
N VAL A 486 -6.19 -14.20 6.68
CA VAL A 486 -7.61 -14.43 6.98
C VAL A 486 -8.03 -15.89 6.81
N ALA A 487 -7.25 -16.71 6.08
CA ALA A 487 -7.50 -18.14 5.90
C ALA A 487 -6.19 -18.95 5.85
N SER A 488 -6.28 -20.26 6.08
CA SER A 488 -5.16 -21.18 5.84
C SER A 488 -5.09 -21.60 4.36
N ALA A 489 -3.91 -22.02 3.90
CA ALA A 489 -3.74 -22.52 2.52
C ALA A 489 -4.64 -23.73 2.21
N GLN A 490 -4.94 -24.56 3.23
CA GLN A 490 -5.84 -25.71 3.10
C GLN A 490 -7.29 -25.25 2.86
N VAL A 491 -7.78 -24.29 3.65
CA VAL A 491 -9.12 -23.69 3.47
C VAL A 491 -9.21 -23.00 2.11
N ALA A 492 -8.20 -22.21 1.74
CA ALA A 492 -8.15 -21.53 0.44
C ALA A 492 -8.22 -22.52 -0.73
N THR A 493 -7.44 -23.61 -0.67
CA THR A 493 -7.47 -24.69 -1.68
C THR A 493 -8.84 -25.36 -1.76
N ALA A 494 -9.46 -25.66 -0.61
CA ALA A 494 -10.76 -26.31 -0.56
C ALA A 494 -11.88 -25.41 -1.13
N LYS A 495 -11.87 -24.10 -0.81
CA LYS A 495 -12.81 -23.12 -1.38
C LYS A 495 -12.68 -23.03 -2.90
N LEU A 496 -11.45 -22.91 -3.42
CA LEU A 496 -11.22 -22.89 -4.87
C LEU A 496 -11.62 -24.20 -5.56
N THR A 497 -11.44 -25.34 -4.88
CA THR A 497 -11.90 -26.65 -5.38
C THR A 497 -13.43 -26.70 -5.50
N ALA A 498 -14.14 -26.22 -4.48
CA ALA A 498 -15.60 -26.14 -4.50
C ALA A 498 -16.09 -25.23 -5.63
N MET A 499 -15.45 -24.07 -5.82
CA MET A 499 -15.73 -23.17 -6.95
C MET A 499 -15.48 -23.83 -8.30
N LYS A 500 -14.39 -24.59 -8.45
CA LYS A 500 -14.09 -25.30 -9.70
C LYS A 500 -15.16 -26.35 -10.02
N ASN A 501 -15.65 -27.06 -9.01
CA ASN A 501 -16.73 -28.02 -9.19
C ASN A 501 -18.04 -27.32 -9.59
N ALA A 502 -18.37 -26.18 -9.00
CA ALA A 502 -19.52 -25.36 -9.40
C ALA A 502 -19.38 -24.86 -10.84
N ALA A 503 -18.21 -24.32 -11.21
CA ALA A 503 -17.93 -23.84 -12.56
C ALA A 503 -18.15 -24.92 -13.62
N ARG A 504 -17.73 -26.18 -13.36
CA ARG A 504 -17.96 -27.32 -14.28
C ARG A 504 -19.45 -27.59 -14.51
N GLN A 505 -20.27 -27.53 -13.46
CA GLN A 505 -21.72 -27.69 -13.60
C GLN A 505 -22.32 -26.55 -14.43
N LEU A 506 -21.91 -25.31 -14.16
CA LEU A 506 -22.41 -24.12 -14.85
C LEU A 506 -22.03 -24.11 -16.33
N ARG A 507 -20.76 -24.40 -16.67
CA ARG A 507 -20.30 -24.53 -18.06
C ARG A 507 -21.13 -25.54 -18.86
N THR A 508 -21.42 -26.69 -18.25
CA THR A 508 -22.28 -27.72 -18.86
C THR A 508 -23.72 -27.22 -19.05
N ARG A 509 -24.31 -26.58 -18.02
CA ARG A 509 -25.69 -26.10 -18.02
C ARG A 509 -25.93 -25.00 -19.06
N TYR A 510 -24.99 -24.05 -19.16
CA TYR A 510 -25.10 -22.89 -20.04
C TYR A 510 -24.39 -23.07 -21.38
N LYS A 511 -23.79 -24.25 -21.65
CA LYS A 511 -23.07 -24.57 -22.88
C LYS A 511 -21.97 -23.56 -23.21
N VAL A 512 -21.18 -23.22 -22.20
CA VAL A 512 -20.02 -22.32 -22.33
C VAL A 512 -18.78 -23.16 -22.08
N GLU A 513 -17.92 -23.29 -23.10
CA GLU A 513 -16.68 -24.08 -23.04
C GLU A 513 -15.51 -23.27 -22.49
#